data_AF-A0AAV8VAF6-F1
#
_entry.id   AF-A0AAV8VAF6-F1
#
_cell.length_a   1.000
_cell.length_b   1.000
_cell.length_c   1.000
_cell.angle_alpha   90.00
_cell.angle_beta   90.00
_cell.angle_gamma   90.00
#
_symmetry.space_group_name_H-M   'P 1'
#
loop_
_entity.id
_entity.type
_entity.pdbx_description
1 polymer ?
#
loop_
_entity_poly.entity_id
_entity_poly.type
_entity_poly.pdbx_seq_one_letter_code
_entity_poly.pdbx_strand_id
1 'polypeptide(L)'
;MFRIRCLYSLLPFKHIRVNINKFSTKSKADIPSEEAVKYSKSPASWYKARTTLSGVTEPRLWFEPYVLLTSITVFLIYFTILREENDVDQELNRTLYSRIAGLEEHQLKLSLEYNRQHGMETGAILERLKEIDEAKEKDHTVES
;
A
#
# COMPACT_ATOMS: atom_id res chain seq x y z
N MET A 1 5.94 19.00 -40.55
CA MET A 1 6.94 20.04 -40.22
C MET A 1 6.57 20.65 -38.86
N PHE A 2 6.86 19.96 -37.75
CA PHE A 2 6.54 20.41 -36.39
C PHE A 2 7.84 20.70 -35.64
N ARG A 3 8.08 21.97 -35.34
CA ARG A 3 9.28 22.45 -34.64
C ARG A 3 9.10 22.27 -33.13
N ILE A 4 9.67 21.21 -32.59
CA ILE A 4 9.85 21.01 -31.15
C ILE A 4 10.97 21.96 -30.69
N ARG A 5 10.60 23.11 -30.10
CA ARG A 5 11.56 23.95 -29.36
C ARG A 5 11.84 23.27 -28.01
N CYS A 6 12.88 22.46 -28.02
CA CYS A 6 13.52 21.90 -26.83
C CYS A 6 14.06 23.07 -25.99
N LEU A 7 13.34 23.45 -24.94
CA LEU A 7 13.77 24.43 -23.95
C LEU A 7 14.22 23.69 -22.68
N TYR A 8 15.24 22.84 -22.83
CA TYR A 8 16.04 22.41 -21.68
C TYR A 8 17.08 23.48 -21.40
N SER A 9 16.65 24.57 -20.76
CA SER A 9 17.58 25.48 -20.11
C SER A 9 18.17 24.77 -18.89
N LEU A 10 19.48 24.56 -18.94
CA LEU A 10 20.36 24.15 -17.86
C LEU A 10 19.84 24.59 -16.48
N LEU A 11 19.46 23.62 -15.65
CA LEU A 11 19.55 23.79 -14.20
C LEU A 11 20.90 23.22 -13.77
N PRO A 12 21.82 24.00 -13.19
CA PRO A 12 23.01 23.45 -12.58
C PRO A 12 22.57 22.70 -11.32
N PHE A 13 22.54 21.37 -11.41
CA PHE A 13 22.39 20.48 -10.26
C PHE A 13 23.59 20.71 -9.33
N LYS A 14 23.48 21.67 -8.40
CA LYS A 14 24.48 21.91 -7.37
C LYS A 14 24.51 20.66 -6.49
N HIS A 15 25.60 19.91 -6.58
CA HIS A 15 25.92 18.80 -5.68
C HIS A 15 25.69 19.20 -4.22
N ILE A 16 24.68 18.62 -3.59
CA ILE A 16 24.56 18.55 -2.14
C ILE A 16 25.71 17.67 -1.65
N ARG A 17 26.70 18.29 -0.99
CA ARG A 17 27.68 17.55 -0.19
C ARG A 17 27.14 17.42 1.23
N VAL A 18 26.68 16.22 1.59
CA VAL A 18 26.34 15.90 2.98
C VAL A 18 27.65 15.65 3.73
N ASN A 19 27.96 16.50 4.71
CA ASN A 19 29.13 16.33 5.58
C ASN A 19 28.74 15.43 6.76
N ILE A 20 28.99 14.13 6.61
CA ILE A 20 28.84 13.14 7.66
C ILE A 20 30.21 13.01 8.33
N ASN A 21 30.50 13.77 9.39
CA ASN A 21 31.57 13.44 10.34
C ASN A 21 31.54 14.37 11.56
N LYS A 22 30.80 13.96 12.59
CA LYS A 22 31.07 14.36 13.98
C LYS A 22 30.87 13.18 14.91
N PHE A 23 31.78 12.19 14.83
CA PHE A 23 31.94 11.23 15.93
C PHE A 23 32.97 11.80 16.90
N SER A 24 32.49 12.43 17.97
CA SER A 24 33.32 12.92 19.07
C SER A 24 33.49 11.81 20.10
N THR A 25 34.65 11.16 20.14
CA THR A 25 35.04 10.29 21.26
C THR A 25 35.25 11.14 22.51
N LYS A 26 34.29 11.10 23.43
CA LYS A 26 34.41 11.75 24.74
C LYS A 26 35.53 11.07 25.53
N SER A 27 36.50 11.85 25.99
CA SER A 27 37.67 11.40 26.74
C SER A 27 37.28 10.70 28.04
N LYS A 28 37.88 9.53 28.29
CA LYS A 28 37.89 8.83 29.58
C LYS A 28 38.54 9.72 30.64
N ALA A 29 37.75 10.29 31.55
CA ALA A 29 38.25 10.82 32.81
C ALA A 29 37.16 10.59 33.87
N ASP A 30 37.27 9.43 34.53
CA ASP A 30 36.81 9.08 35.88
C ASP A 30 36.60 7.56 35.91
N ILE A 31 37.56 6.84 36.48
CA ILE A 31 37.40 5.42 36.82
C ILE A 31 36.48 5.43 38.05
N PRO A 32 35.24 4.92 37.97
CA PRO A 32 34.34 4.94 39.11
C PRO A 32 34.86 3.94 40.15
N SER A 33 34.83 4.36 41.42
CA SER A 33 34.99 3.47 42.57
C SER A 33 34.13 2.22 42.43
N GLU A 34 34.64 1.05 42.82
CA GLU A 34 33.95 -0.27 42.81
C GLU A 34 32.67 -0.33 43.67
N GLU A 35 32.27 0.77 44.31
CA GLU A 35 31.02 0.88 45.06
C GLU A 35 29.83 1.15 44.12
N ALA A 36 28.70 0.48 44.38
CA ALA A 36 27.48 0.67 43.63
C ALA A 36 27.03 2.15 43.65
N VAL A 37 26.89 2.74 42.46
CA VAL A 37 26.47 4.14 42.28
C VAL A 37 25.01 4.29 42.71
N LYS A 38 24.76 5.14 43.72
CA LYS A 38 23.40 5.44 44.19
C LYS A 38 22.64 6.26 43.14
N TYR A 39 21.44 5.79 42.75
CA TYR A 39 20.61 6.43 41.72
C TYR A 39 20.41 7.93 41.97
N SER A 40 20.04 8.34 43.19
CA SER A 40 19.77 9.74 43.55
C SER A 40 20.97 10.69 43.39
N LYS A 41 22.20 10.15 43.41
CA LYS A 41 23.44 10.92 43.19
C LYS A 41 23.93 10.82 41.74
N SER A 42 23.31 9.98 40.92
CA SER A 42 23.72 9.74 39.55
C SER A 42 23.14 10.79 38.60
N PRO A 43 23.82 11.09 37.48
CA PRO A 43 23.27 11.93 36.41
C PRO A 43 21.93 11.44 35.87
N ALA A 44 21.62 10.15 36.03
CA ALA A 44 20.35 9.56 35.59
C ALA A 44 19.15 10.03 36.44
N SER A 45 19.36 10.51 37.68
CA SER A 45 18.26 11.02 38.51
C SER A 45 17.67 12.33 37.99
N TRP A 46 18.46 13.13 37.26
CA TRP A 46 17.97 14.37 36.64
C TRP A 46 17.32 14.12 35.27
N TYR A 47 17.46 12.91 34.73
CA TYR A 47 16.99 12.58 33.40
C TYR A 47 15.47 12.35 33.40
N LYS A 48 14.73 13.25 32.77
CA LYS A 48 13.26 13.19 32.74
C LYS A 48 12.80 12.10 31.78
N ALA A 49 11.80 11.30 32.15
CA ALA A 49 11.23 10.29 31.25
C ALA A 49 10.74 10.86 29.90
N ARG A 50 10.36 12.16 29.88
CA ARG A 50 9.99 12.85 28.64
C ARG A 50 11.13 12.87 27.61
N THR A 51 12.40 12.95 28.03
CA THR A 51 13.53 13.08 27.10
C THR A 51 13.86 11.77 26.37
N THR A 52 13.56 10.61 26.96
CA THR A 52 13.62 9.32 26.24
C THR A 52 12.42 9.13 25.33
N LEU A 53 11.23 9.51 25.79
CA LEU A 53 9.99 9.25 25.08
C LEU A 53 9.89 10.06 23.78
N SER A 54 10.28 11.34 23.79
CA SER A 54 10.10 12.22 22.63
C SER A 54 11.34 12.38 21.74
N GLY A 55 12.48 11.79 22.11
CA GLY A 55 13.76 11.99 21.44
C GLY A 55 14.20 13.46 21.37
N VAL A 56 15.34 13.72 20.72
CA VAL A 56 15.73 15.09 20.36
C VAL A 56 14.86 15.51 19.18
N THR A 57 13.95 16.46 19.40
CA THR A 57 13.16 17.06 18.32
C THR A 57 14.06 17.99 17.53
N GLU A 58 14.78 17.47 16.54
CA GLU A 58 15.45 18.33 15.57
C GLU A 58 14.40 19.06 14.73
N PRO A 59 14.63 20.35 14.39
CA PRO A 59 13.71 21.09 13.53
C PRO A 59 13.66 20.40 12.16
N ARG A 60 12.50 19.82 11.83
CA ARG A 60 12.25 19.23 10.51
C ARG A 60 12.29 20.31 9.44
N LEU A 61 12.75 19.91 8.26
CA LEU A 61 12.78 20.79 7.10
C LEU A 61 11.35 20.98 6.56
N TRP A 62 10.96 22.22 6.30
CA TRP A 62 9.62 22.56 5.83
C TRP A 62 9.27 21.93 4.46
N PHE A 63 10.28 21.59 3.65
CA PHE A 63 10.11 21.00 2.32
C PHE A 63 10.07 19.45 2.33
N GLU A 64 10.38 18.80 3.45
CA GLU A 64 10.35 17.35 3.63
C GLU A 64 9.04 16.69 3.13
N PRO A 65 7.84 17.13 3.56
CA PRO A 65 6.59 16.53 3.09
C PRO A 65 6.33 16.78 1.61
N TYR A 66 6.78 17.91 1.06
CA TYR A 66 6.54 18.24 -0.34
C TYR A 66 7.36 17.36 -1.27
N VAL A 67 8.62 17.09 -0.95
CA VAL A 67 9.46 16.18 -1.74
C VAL A 67 8.86 14.77 -1.75
N LEU A 68 8.42 14.28 -0.58
CA LEU A 68 7.75 12.98 -0.47
C LEU A 68 6.44 12.92 -1.27
N LEU A 69 5.60 13.95 -1.16
CA LEU A 69 4.37 14.03 -1.93
C LEU A 69 4.66 14.04 -3.43
N THR A 70 5.61 14.85 -3.88
CA THR A 70 5.95 14.93 -5.31
C THR A 70 6.47 13.62 -5.88
N SER A 71 7.29 12.86 -5.14
CA SER A 71 7.79 11.56 -5.62
C SER A 71 6.66 10.54 -5.72
N ILE A 72 5.79 10.48 -4.71
CA ILE A 72 4.61 9.61 -4.72
C ILE A 72 3.67 10.01 -5.86
N THR A 73 3.41 11.30 -6.05
CA THR A 73 2.54 11.80 -7.11
C THR A 73 3.08 11.46 -8.51
N VAL A 74 4.39 11.61 -8.75
CA VAL A 74 5.00 11.22 -10.02
C VAL A 74 4.86 9.71 -10.27
N PHE A 75 5.08 8.89 -9.24
CA PHE A 75 4.85 7.45 -9.36
C PHE A 75 3.38 7.13 -9.62
N LEU A 76 2.45 7.76 -8.92
CA LEU A 76 1.02 7.56 -9.14
C LEU A 76 0.62 7.95 -10.57
N ILE A 77 1.00 9.13 -11.06
CA ILE A 77 0.71 9.55 -12.43
C ILE A 77 1.27 8.54 -13.45
N TYR A 78 2.48 8.03 -13.21
CA TYR A 78 3.05 6.99 -14.05
C TYR A 78 2.22 5.70 -14.04
N PHE A 79 1.80 5.23 -12.86
CA PHE A 79 1.03 3.99 -12.72
C PHE A 79 -0.43 4.10 -13.16
N THR A 80 -1.07 5.25 -12.95
CA THR A 80 -2.52 5.42 -13.17
C THR A 80 -2.86 6.01 -14.53
N ILE A 81 -1.96 6.78 -15.16
CA ILE A 81 -2.26 7.52 -16.40
C ILE A 81 -1.29 7.18 -17.53
N LEU A 82 0.03 7.15 -17.25
CA LEU A 82 1.04 7.13 -18.33
C LEU A 82 1.48 5.73 -18.75
N ARG A 83 1.31 4.73 -17.90
CA ARG A 83 1.42 3.31 -18.29
C ARG A 83 0.22 3.01 -19.19
N GLU A 84 0.52 2.49 -20.38
CA GLU A 84 -0.43 2.13 -21.45
C GLU A 84 -1.75 1.57 -20.89
N GLU A 85 -2.88 2.06 -21.42
CA GLU A 85 -4.22 1.92 -20.81
C GLU A 85 -4.47 0.53 -20.22
N ASN A 86 -4.87 0.58 -18.97
CA ASN A 86 -4.82 -0.48 -17.99
C ASN A 86 -5.53 -1.77 -18.45
N ASP A 87 -4.76 -2.81 -18.81
CA ASP A 87 -5.24 -4.18 -18.98
C ASP A 87 -5.97 -4.66 -17.71
N VAL A 88 -5.51 -4.24 -16.52
CA VAL A 88 -6.14 -4.59 -15.23
C VAL A 88 -7.48 -3.86 -15.02
N ASP A 89 -7.68 -2.62 -15.52
CA ASP A 89 -9.01 -1.97 -15.42
C ASP A 89 -9.98 -2.62 -16.42
N GLN A 90 -9.52 -2.99 -17.62
CA GLN A 90 -10.37 -3.72 -18.56
C GLN A 90 -10.71 -5.12 -18.02
N GLU A 91 -9.76 -5.81 -17.41
CA GLU A 91 -9.96 -7.12 -16.78
C GLU A 91 -10.85 -7.04 -15.53
N LEU A 92 -10.83 -5.91 -14.79
CA LEU A 92 -11.69 -5.67 -13.63
C LEU A 92 -13.12 -5.27 -14.01
N ASN A 93 -13.33 -4.66 -15.19
CA ASN A 93 -14.66 -4.42 -15.75
C ASN A 93 -15.37 -5.72 -16.16
N ARG A 94 -14.63 -6.81 -16.38
CA ARG A 94 -15.25 -8.13 -16.57
C ARG A 94 -15.81 -8.62 -15.24
N THR A 95 -17.07 -9.05 -15.24
CA THR A 95 -17.73 -9.52 -14.01
C THR A 95 -16.97 -10.73 -13.45
N LEU A 96 -16.88 -10.83 -12.12
CA LEU A 96 -16.18 -11.93 -11.42
C LEU A 96 -16.74 -13.30 -11.83
N TYR A 97 -18.03 -13.33 -12.18
CA TYR A 97 -18.73 -14.49 -12.74
C TYR A 97 -18.16 -14.98 -14.06
N SER A 98 -17.68 -14.08 -14.93
CA SER A 98 -17.03 -14.44 -16.19
C SER A 98 -15.60 -14.96 -16.02
N ARG A 99 -14.95 -14.61 -14.89
CA ARG A 99 -13.56 -14.99 -14.61
C ARG A 99 -13.45 -16.38 -13.99
N ILE A 100 -14.38 -16.72 -13.10
CA ILE A 100 -14.37 -17.99 -12.38
C ILE A 100 -15.58 -18.82 -12.84
N ALA A 101 -15.32 -19.78 -13.72
CA ALA A 101 -16.34 -20.73 -14.17
C ALA A 101 -16.96 -21.45 -12.95
N GLY A 102 -18.29 -21.42 -12.85
CA GLY A 102 -19.05 -22.07 -11.77
C GLY A 102 -19.25 -21.26 -10.49
N LEU A 103 -18.73 -20.03 -10.40
CA LEU A 103 -18.94 -19.19 -9.20
C LEU A 103 -20.40 -18.75 -9.05
N GLU A 104 -21.06 -18.40 -10.15
CA GLU A 104 -22.49 -18.02 -10.18
C GLU A 104 -23.37 -19.17 -9.66
N GLU A 105 -23.12 -20.38 -10.16
CA GLU A 105 -23.84 -21.59 -9.74
C GLU A 105 -23.66 -21.88 -8.24
N HIS A 106 -22.43 -21.77 -7.72
CA HIS A 106 -22.16 -22.01 -6.31
C HIS A 106 -22.85 -20.98 -5.41
N GLN A 107 -22.83 -19.69 -5.79
CA GLN A 107 -23.52 -18.64 -5.04
C GLN A 107 -25.05 -18.82 -5.08
N LEU A 108 -25.61 -19.19 -6.22
CA LEU A 108 -27.04 -19.48 -6.35
C LEU A 108 -27.47 -20.68 -5.50
N LYS A 109 -26.67 -21.76 -5.45
CA LYS A 109 -26.95 -22.92 -4.58
C LYS A 109 -26.95 -22.56 -3.10
N LEU A 110 -25.96 -21.78 -2.65
CA LEU A 110 -25.91 -21.29 -1.27
C LEU A 110 -27.10 -20.39 -0.95
N SER A 111 -27.45 -19.48 -1.87
CA SER A 111 -28.60 -18.59 -1.71
C SER A 111 -29.91 -19.38 -1.68
N LEU A 112 -30.05 -20.44 -2.48
CA LEU A 112 -31.20 -21.32 -2.50
C LEU A 112 -31.35 -22.03 -1.15
N GLU A 113 -30.26 -22.62 -0.65
CA GLU A 113 -30.25 -23.30 0.66
C GLU A 113 -30.64 -22.33 1.78
N TYR A 114 -30.07 -21.13 1.79
CA TYR A 114 -30.41 -20.09 2.76
C TYR A 114 -31.89 -19.68 2.67
N ASN A 115 -32.40 -19.42 1.47
CA ASN A 115 -33.79 -19.01 1.26
C ASN A 115 -34.79 -20.10 1.66
N ARG A 116 -34.47 -21.37 1.41
CA ARG A 116 -35.26 -22.51 1.87
C ARG A 116 -35.35 -22.57 3.39
N GLN A 117 -34.24 -22.35 4.08
CA GLN A 117 -34.20 -22.37 5.54
C GLN A 117 -34.99 -21.21 6.17
N HIS A 118 -35.04 -20.07 5.49
CA HIS A 118 -35.70 -18.85 5.99
C HIS A 118 -37.11 -18.63 5.43
N GLY A 119 -37.64 -19.58 4.63
CA GLY A 119 -38.99 -19.50 4.05
C GLY A 119 -39.17 -18.38 3.02
N MET A 120 -38.07 -17.95 2.38
CA MET A 120 -38.10 -16.92 1.34
C MET A 120 -38.41 -17.51 -0.03
N GLU A 121 -38.83 -16.65 -0.95
CA GLU A 121 -39.13 -17.01 -2.35
C GLU A 121 -37.86 -17.51 -3.06
N THR A 122 -38.01 -18.57 -3.86
CA THR A 122 -36.90 -19.32 -4.49
C THR A 122 -37.09 -19.56 -5.99
N GLY A 123 -38.22 -19.15 -6.57
CA GLY A 123 -38.57 -19.40 -7.96
C GLY A 123 -37.57 -18.76 -8.93
N ALA A 124 -37.22 -17.49 -8.71
CA ALA A 124 -36.24 -16.79 -9.56
C ALA A 124 -34.84 -17.44 -9.54
N ILE A 125 -34.42 -17.99 -8.39
CA ILE A 125 -33.12 -18.66 -8.24
C ILE A 125 -33.11 -20.01 -8.97
N LEU A 126 -34.21 -20.76 -8.89
CA LEU A 126 -34.37 -22.06 -9.56
C LEU A 126 -34.41 -21.92 -11.08
N GLU A 127 -35.13 -20.91 -11.59
CA GLU A 127 -35.19 -20.61 -13.02
C GLU A 127 -33.80 -20.29 -13.57
N ARG A 128 -33.03 -19.45 -12.87
CA ARG A 128 -31.66 -19.10 -13.29
C ARG A 128 -30.70 -20.29 -13.24
N LEU A 129 -30.78 -21.15 -12.23
CA LEU A 129 -29.98 -22.38 -12.16
C LEU A 129 -30.27 -23.30 -13.36
N LYS A 130 -31.54 -23.42 -13.73
CA LYS A 130 -31.95 -24.22 -14.89
C LYS A 130 -31.37 -23.68 -16.20
N GLU A 131 -31.38 -22.37 -16.41
CA GLU A 131 -30.75 -21.76 -17.59
C GLU A 131 -29.25 -22.05 -17.69
N ILE A 132 -28.54 -22.05 -16.55
CA ILE A 132 -27.11 -22.36 -16.49
C ILE A 132 -26.85 -23.82 -16.83
N ASP A 133 -27.67 -24.75 -16.32
CA ASP A 133 -27.54 -26.18 -16.60
C ASP A 133 -27.81 -26.48 -18.09
N GLU A 134 -28.84 -25.87 -18.69
CA GLU A 134 -29.15 -25.99 -20.12
C GLU A 134 -28.04 -25.39 -21.01
N ALA A 135 -27.38 -24.32 -20.57
CA ALA A 135 -26.25 -23.74 -21.28
C ALA A 135 -25.02 -24.69 -21.26
N LYS A 136 -24.77 -25.37 -20.14
CA LYS A 136 -23.69 -26.37 -20.01
C LYS A 136 -23.90 -27.61 -20.89
N GLU A 137 -25.14 -28.10 -20.98
CA GLU A 137 -25.47 -29.26 -21.82
C GLU A 137 -25.24 -28.99 -23.32
N LYS A 138 -25.53 -27.75 -23.76
CA LYS A 138 -25.32 -27.33 -25.15
C LYS A 138 -23.85 -27.20 -25.51
N ASP A 139 -23.02 -26.66 -24.62
CA ASP A 139 -21.56 -26.60 -24.85
C ASP A 139 -20.95 -28.01 -24.97
N HIS A 140 -21.39 -28.96 -24.14
CA HIS A 140 -20.89 -30.33 -24.18
C HIS A 140 -21.25 -31.07 -25.49
N THR A 141 -22.35 -30.71 -26.15
CA THR A 141 -22.79 -31.35 -27.41
C THR A 141 -22.14 -30.76 -28.66
N VAL A 142 -21.51 -29.59 -28.58
CA VAL A 142 -20.84 -28.91 -29.72
C VAL A 142 -19.36 -29.31 -29.85
N GLU A 143 -18.76 -29.83 -28.78
CA GLU A 143 -17.36 -30.29 -28.75
C GLU A 143 -17.19 -31.78 -29.11
N SER A 144 -18.29 -32.49 -29.39
CA SER A 144 -18.34 -33.92 -29.79
C SER A 144 -18.66 -34.08 -31.27
#